data_AF-A0A7R5K2F7-F1
#
_entry.id   AF-A0A7R5K2F7-F1
#
_cell.length_a   1.000
_cell.length_b   1.000
_cell.length_c   1.000
_cell.angle_alpha   90.00
_cell.angle_beta   90.00
_cell.angle_gamma   90.00
#
_symmetry.space_group_name_H-M   'P 1'
#
loop_
_entity.id
_entity.type
_entity.pdbx_description
1 polymer ?
#
loop_
_entity_poly.entity_id
_entity_poly.type
_entity_poly.pdbx_seq_one_letter_code
_entity_poly.pdbx_strand_id
1 'polypeptide(L)'
;LLPRNGCSCEAEAEAGLALPLRRRLFGPGPGGLDFASAFAPGERPRQLRLREREYRSYRNRVQTPADRLLIVPANSPLEYPAQGVEVRPLQTVLVPGLSLQAPPRNRYQVNLTASLGTLAVAAEVEGVALRGEGQPHLSLAAAHLDHLNRQLQFVTYTNTQFHPDTADIVQFSTDGHSAAFSIRIRHPPTPRLYGPAGTPGDGDGDGDGDSESAGDSAGDGGYNISALVTVATKTFLRYDKLRGLIASIRRFYPSVTIVVADDSQRPEPLSGPHLEHYLMPFGKGWFAGRNLAVSQVTTKYVLWVDDDFIFTPRTRLEKLVDVLERTSLDLVRAREAPGGQAGPV
;
A
#
# COMPACT_ATOMS: atom_id res chain seq x y z
N LEU A 1 17.97 23.98 12.23
CA LEU A 1 18.35 22.70 12.88
C LEU A 1 17.07 21.90 13.07
N LEU A 2 16.80 20.95 12.15
CA LEU A 2 15.57 20.16 12.15
C LEU A 2 15.66 19.03 13.19
N PRO A 3 14.65 18.83 14.05
CA PRO A 3 14.66 17.74 15.00
C PRO A 3 14.51 16.40 14.27
N ARG A 4 15.28 15.41 14.73
CA ARG A 4 15.25 14.02 14.27
C ARG A 4 13.86 13.42 14.55
N ASN A 5 13.08 13.17 13.52
CA ASN A 5 11.83 12.41 13.61
C ASN A 5 12.14 10.93 13.89
N GLY A 6 12.35 10.59 15.16
CA GLY A 6 12.03 9.27 15.68
C GLY A 6 10.69 9.38 16.39
N CYS A 7 9.61 8.87 15.79
CA CYS A 7 8.37 8.72 16.53
C CYS A 7 8.52 7.49 17.44
N SER A 8 8.85 7.70 18.71
CA SER A 8 8.51 6.73 19.76
C SER A 8 7.12 7.09 20.27
N CYS A 9 6.20 6.12 20.27
CA CYS A 9 5.02 6.22 21.13
C CYS A 9 5.46 5.83 22.53
N GLU A 10 6.20 6.73 23.19
CA GLU A 10 6.26 6.68 24.63
C GLU A 10 4.89 7.12 25.13
N ALA A 11 4.20 6.22 25.81
CA ALA A 11 3.11 6.62 26.68
C ALA A 11 3.76 7.42 27.81
N GLU A 12 3.98 8.72 27.59
CA GLU A 12 4.25 9.66 28.67
C GLU A 12 3.05 9.61 29.61
N ALA A 13 3.19 8.82 30.66
CA ALA A 13 2.44 9.05 31.87
C ALA A 13 2.87 10.44 32.35
N GLU A 14 1.91 11.37 32.31
CA GLU A 14 1.98 12.70 32.94
C GLU A 14 2.76 13.79 32.20
N ALA A 15 2.14 14.43 31.20
CA ALA A 15 2.12 15.90 31.01
C ALA A 15 1.50 16.29 29.65
N GLY A 16 0.22 15.97 29.43
CA GLY A 16 -0.50 16.44 28.25
C GLY A 16 -1.98 16.50 28.53
N LEU A 17 -2.57 17.70 28.39
CA LEU A 17 -3.98 18.02 28.59
C LEU A 17 -4.90 16.80 28.43
N ALA A 18 -5.40 16.31 29.56
CA ALA A 18 -6.31 15.17 29.63
C ALA A 18 -7.63 15.53 28.96
N LEU A 19 -7.74 15.29 27.65
CA LEU A 19 -9.01 15.34 26.94
C LEU A 19 -9.83 14.11 27.37
N PRO A 20 -10.94 14.28 28.11
CA PRO A 20 -11.66 13.18 28.78
C PRO A 20 -12.34 12.19 27.82
N LEU A 21 -12.25 12.40 26.49
CA LEU A 21 -13.00 11.66 25.49
C LEU A 21 -12.15 10.81 24.54
N ARG A 22 -10.82 10.79 24.65
CA ARG A 22 -9.95 10.06 23.70
C ARG A 22 -10.28 8.55 23.64
N ARG A 23 -10.62 7.96 24.79
CA ARG A 23 -11.01 6.55 24.93
C ARG A 23 -12.44 6.25 24.46
N ARG A 24 -13.32 7.27 24.43
CA ARG A 24 -14.71 7.16 23.95
C ARG A 24 -14.84 7.41 22.45
N LEU A 25 -14.02 8.28 21.88
CA LEU A 25 -14.05 8.62 20.44
C LEU A 25 -13.31 7.61 19.56
N PHE A 26 -12.28 6.93 20.07
CA PHE A 26 -11.42 6.04 19.27
C PHE A 26 -11.35 4.58 19.78
N GLY A 27 -12.14 4.23 20.80
CA GLY A 27 -12.11 2.92 21.45
C GLY A 27 -10.76 2.60 22.12
N PRO A 28 -10.65 1.50 22.89
CA PRO A 28 -9.35 0.93 23.18
C PRO A 28 -8.78 0.42 21.85
N GLY A 29 -7.82 1.14 21.28
CA GLY A 29 -7.06 0.61 20.15
C GLY A 29 -6.56 -0.80 20.48
N PRO A 30 -6.53 -1.73 19.51
CA PRO A 30 -6.03 -3.08 19.76
C PRO A 30 -4.64 -2.97 20.39
N GLY A 31 -4.40 -3.70 21.50
CA GLY A 31 -3.10 -3.74 22.16
C GLY A 31 -2.03 -4.02 21.12
N GLY A 32 -1.16 -3.04 20.87
CA GLY A 32 -0.10 -3.18 19.89
C GLY A 32 0.84 -4.30 20.33
N LEU A 33 1.03 -5.31 19.48
CA LEU A 33 2.09 -6.28 19.67
C LEU A 33 3.43 -5.55 19.45
N ASP A 34 4.30 -5.58 20.46
CA ASP A 34 5.65 -5.04 20.33
C ASP A 34 6.55 -6.03 19.56
N PHE A 35 6.61 -5.82 18.24
CA PHE A 35 7.48 -6.59 17.36
C PHE A 35 8.94 -6.12 17.42
N ALA A 36 9.30 -5.08 18.18
CA ALA A 36 10.68 -4.64 18.31
C ALA A 36 11.54 -5.69 19.04
N SER A 37 10.93 -6.48 19.92
CA SER A 37 11.58 -7.58 20.63
C SER A 37 11.99 -8.75 19.71
N ALA A 38 11.45 -8.84 18.49
CA ALA A 38 11.80 -9.88 17.51
C ALA A 38 13.22 -9.74 16.94
N PHE A 39 13.86 -8.58 17.10
CA PHE A 39 15.21 -8.30 16.60
C PHE A 39 16.17 -7.93 17.74
N ALA A 40 17.41 -8.39 17.62
CA ALA A 40 18.47 -8.01 18.55
C ALA A 40 18.69 -6.48 18.53
N PRO A 41 19.02 -5.84 19.66
CA PRO A 41 19.14 -4.37 19.73
C PRO A 41 20.06 -3.74 18.68
N GLY A 42 21.16 -4.41 18.31
CA GLY A 42 22.08 -3.95 17.27
C GLY A 42 21.52 -3.99 15.85
N GLU A 43 20.55 -4.85 15.57
CA GLU A 43 19.95 -5.02 14.23
C GLU A 43 18.76 -4.09 13.98
N ARG A 44 18.10 -3.63 15.06
CA ARG A 44 16.88 -2.80 14.99
C ARG A 44 17.06 -1.54 14.13
N PRO A 45 18.15 -0.75 14.26
CA PRO A 45 18.29 0.46 13.44
C PRO A 45 18.33 0.15 11.94
N ARG A 46 18.98 -0.95 11.55
CA ARG A 46 19.04 -1.41 10.16
C ARG A 46 17.65 -1.83 9.68
N GLN A 47 16.95 -2.66 10.46
CA GLN A 47 15.60 -3.13 10.11
C GLN A 47 14.59 -1.99 9.96
N LEU A 48 14.62 -1.00 10.86
CA LEU A 48 13.74 0.17 10.77
C LEU A 48 14.01 1.00 9.50
N ARG A 49 15.29 1.23 9.16
CA ARG A 49 15.66 1.94 7.91
C ARG A 49 15.16 1.21 6.67
N LEU A 50 15.28 -0.12 6.64
CA LEU A 50 14.80 -0.95 5.54
C LEU A 50 13.27 -0.91 5.43
N ARG A 51 12.56 -1.04 6.56
CA ARG A 51 11.09 -0.97 6.59
C ARG A 51 10.57 0.38 6.17
N GLU A 52 11.22 1.47 6.58
CA GLU A 52 10.88 2.83 6.15
C GLU A 52 11.08 3.00 4.64
N ARG A 53 12.18 2.48 4.07
CA ARG A 53 12.44 2.53 2.62
C ARG A 53 11.38 1.77 1.83
N GLU A 54 11.07 0.54 2.23
CA GLU A 54 10.01 -0.27 1.61
C GLU A 54 8.64 0.40 1.72
N TYR A 55 8.32 0.96 2.89
CA TYR A 55 7.06 1.67 3.09
C TYR A 55 6.95 2.92 2.21
N ARG A 56 8.03 3.69 2.05
CA ARG A 56 8.07 4.82 1.11
C ARG A 56 7.90 4.37 -0.33
N SER A 57 8.58 3.30 -0.74
CA SER A 57 8.41 2.72 -2.09
C SER A 57 6.95 2.32 -2.34
N TYR A 58 6.35 1.58 -1.40
CA TYR A 58 4.94 1.23 -1.45
C TYR A 58 4.04 2.46 -1.58
N ARG A 59 4.25 3.49 -0.75
CA ARG A 59 3.47 4.73 -0.81
C ARG A 59 3.62 5.43 -2.15
N ASN A 60 4.82 5.49 -2.73
CA ASN A 60 5.03 6.14 -4.02
C ASN A 60 4.31 5.41 -5.17
N ARG A 61 4.15 4.08 -5.09
CA ARG A 61 3.41 3.30 -6.08
C ARG A 61 1.89 3.43 -5.94
N VAL A 62 1.40 3.50 -4.70
CA VAL A 62 -0.05 3.41 -4.41
C VAL A 62 -0.70 4.78 -4.20
N GLN A 63 0.01 5.77 -3.66
CA GLN A 63 -0.56 7.09 -3.39
C GLN A 63 -0.60 7.93 -4.66
N THR A 64 -1.79 8.46 -4.93
CA THR A 64 -2.04 9.44 -5.98
C THR A 64 -2.06 10.85 -5.39
N PRO A 65 -1.82 11.91 -6.20
CA PRO A 65 -1.99 13.29 -5.74
C PRO A 65 -3.38 13.58 -5.14
N ALA A 66 -4.40 12.85 -5.57
CA ALA A 66 -5.78 12.97 -5.09
C ALA A 66 -5.98 12.41 -3.65
N ASP A 67 -5.04 11.61 -3.13
CA ASP A 67 -5.06 11.13 -1.75
C ASP A 67 -4.49 12.16 -0.76
N ARG A 68 -3.88 13.24 -1.24
CA ARG A 68 -3.36 14.31 -0.37
C ARG A 68 -4.50 15.22 0.08
N LEU A 69 -4.61 15.43 1.39
CA LEU A 69 -5.55 16.40 1.95
C LEU A 69 -5.23 17.80 1.41
N LEU A 70 -6.19 18.38 0.71
CA LEU A 70 -6.13 19.75 0.22
C LEU A 70 -7.32 20.52 0.75
N ILE A 71 -7.04 21.54 1.55
CA ILE A 71 -8.04 22.47 2.06
C ILE A 71 -8.02 23.69 1.17
N VAL A 72 -9.18 24.06 0.63
CA VAL A 72 -9.31 25.26 -0.20
C VAL A 72 -9.46 26.46 0.73
N PRO A 73 -8.54 27.44 0.70
CA PRO A 73 -8.73 28.69 1.43
C PRO A 73 -9.90 29.47 0.83
N ALA A 74 -10.46 30.39 1.61
CA ALA A 74 -11.68 31.12 1.26
C ALA A 74 -11.53 32.08 0.05
N ASN A 75 -11.52 31.54 -1.16
CA ASN A 75 -11.82 32.27 -2.40
C ASN A 75 -13.33 32.33 -2.67
N SER A 76 -14.08 31.47 -1.97
CA SER A 76 -15.50 31.52 -1.64
C SER A 76 -15.59 31.77 -0.13
N PRO A 77 -16.68 32.31 0.44
CA PRO A 77 -16.81 32.41 1.91
C PRO A 77 -16.69 31.05 2.63
N LEU A 78 -16.69 29.93 1.90
CA LEU A 78 -16.59 28.58 2.44
C LEU A 78 -15.17 28.03 2.30
N GLU A 79 -14.57 27.61 3.42
CA GLU A 79 -13.37 26.76 3.44
C GLU A 79 -13.81 25.30 3.62
N TYR A 80 -13.19 24.40 2.86
CA TYR A 80 -13.57 22.98 2.86
C TYR A 80 -12.44 22.09 2.31
N PRO A 81 -12.45 20.78 2.62
CA PRO A 81 -11.43 19.86 2.14
C PRO A 81 -11.78 19.38 0.72
N ALA A 82 -11.25 20.01 -0.32
CA ALA A 82 -11.58 19.65 -1.70
C ALA A 82 -11.21 18.20 -2.07
N GLN A 83 -10.19 17.63 -1.43
CA GLN A 83 -9.77 16.23 -1.63
C GLN A 83 -9.00 15.69 -0.42
N GLY A 84 -8.82 14.37 -0.39
CA GLY A 84 -7.98 13.66 0.57
C GLY A 84 -8.66 13.25 1.89
N VAL A 85 -9.97 13.44 2.02
CA VAL A 85 -10.74 12.86 3.12
C VAL A 85 -11.09 11.42 2.77
N GLU A 86 -10.69 10.48 3.64
CA GLU A 86 -10.94 9.05 3.47
C GLU A 86 -11.56 8.46 4.74
N VAL A 87 -12.55 7.59 4.56
CA VAL A 87 -13.19 6.84 5.64
C VAL A 87 -13.37 5.38 5.23
N ARG A 88 -13.33 4.49 6.21
CA ARG A 88 -13.65 3.08 5.98
C ARG A 88 -15.17 2.89 5.87
N PRO A 89 -15.64 1.86 5.14
CA PRO A 89 -17.05 1.49 5.15
C PRO A 89 -17.59 1.34 6.58
N LEU A 90 -18.78 1.88 6.83
CA LEU A 90 -19.46 1.84 8.15
C LEU A 90 -18.65 2.45 9.30
N GLN A 91 -17.78 3.42 9.01
CA GLN A 91 -16.98 4.13 10.02
C GLN A 91 -17.22 5.64 9.95
N THR A 92 -16.80 6.32 11.01
CA THR A 92 -16.92 7.77 11.18
C THR A 92 -15.55 8.43 11.05
N VAL A 93 -15.51 9.61 10.43
CA VAL A 93 -14.32 10.47 10.33
C VAL A 93 -14.68 11.92 10.62
N LEU A 94 -13.74 12.69 11.16
CA LEU A 94 -13.87 14.15 11.23
C LEU A 94 -13.70 14.75 9.83
N VAL A 95 -14.49 15.77 9.50
CA VAL A 95 -14.35 16.50 8.24
C VAL A 95 -13.45 17.73 8.48
N PRO A 96 -12.17 17.70 8.04
CA PRO A 96 -11.23 18.76 8.35
C PRO A 96 -11.46 20.01 7.49
N GLY A 97 -11.09 21.18 8.02
CA GLY A 97 -10.98 22.40 7.22
C GLY A 97 -12.31 23.08 6.85
N LEU A 98 -13.43 22.68 7.47
CA LEU A 98 -14.69 23.40 7.33
C LEU A 98 -14.64 24.73 8.10
N SER A 99 -14.88 25.83 7.39
CA SER A 99 -14.95 27.17 7.99
C SER A 99 -15.79 28.10 7.12
N LEU A 100 -16.32 29.16 7.73
CA LEU A 100 -17.01 30.27 7.08
C LEU A 100 -16.19 31.56 7.29
N GLN A 101 -15.87 32.23 6.19
CA GLN A 101 -15.35 33.59 6.15
C GLN A 101 -16.46 34.53 5.69
N ALA A 102 -16.98 35.34 6.61
CA ALA A 102 -18.06 36.27 6.32
C ALA A 102 -17.88 37.58 7.07
N PRO A 103 -18.31 38.72 6.51
CA PRO A 103 -18.34 39.98 7.24
C PRO A 103 -19.34 39.91 8.41
N PRO A 104 -19.27 40.84 9.38
CA PRO A 104 -20.19 40.90 10.51
C PRO A 104 -21.67 40.86 10.10
N ARG A 105 -22.42 39.90 10.66
CA ARG A 105 -23.86 39.69 10.42
C ARG A 105 -24.57 39.38 11.73
N ASN A 106 -25.89 39.58 11.75
CA ASN A 106 -26.74 39.25 12.91
C ASN A 106 -26.87 37.74 13.15
N ARG A 107 -26.69 36.94 12.09
CA ARG A 107 -26.79 35.49 12.15
C ARG A 107 -25.98 34.88 11.01
N TYR A 108 -25.21 33.84 11.33
CA TYR A 108 -24.51 33.02 10.37
C TYR A 108 -25.20 31.68 10.27
N GLN A 109 -25.32 31.14 9.05
CA GLN A 109 -25.90 29.83 8.81
C GLN A 109 -25.14 29.12 7.70
N VAL A 110 -24.90 27.83 7.92
CA VAL A 110 -24.32 26.94 6.93
C VAL A 110 -25.07 25.63 6.91
N ASN A 111 -25.10 25.01 5.74
CA ASN A 111 -25.78 23.74 5.52
C ASN A 111 -24.81 22.76 4.84
N LEU A 112 -24.76 21.54 5.37
CA LEU A 112 -24.06 20.42 4.78
C LEU A 112 -25.07 19.34 4.36
N THR A 113 -24.88 18.77 3.18
CA THR A 113 -25.70 17.65 2.69
C THR A 113 -24.80 16.58 2.10
N ALA A 114 -24.81 15.39 2.67
CA ALA A 114 -24.14 14.20 2.15
C ALA A 114 -25.09 13.38 1.27
N SER A 115 -24.57 12.73 0.22
CA SER A 115 -25.37 11.92 -0.71
C SER A 115 -25.52 10.45 -0.28
N LEU A 116 -24.54 9.91 0.47
CA LEU A 116 -24.53 8.50 0.90
C LEU A 116 -24.63 8.37 2.43
N GLY A 117 -23.80 9.11 3.16
CA GLY A 117 -23.66 8.99 4.61
C GLY A 117 -24.51 9.97 5.42
N THR A 118 -24.23 10.02 6.71
CA THR A 118 -24.86 10.95 7.66
C THR A 118 -23.83 11.88 8.27
N LEU A 119 -24.29 13.05 8.70
CA LEU A 119 -23.48 14.11 9.28
C LEU A 119 -23.90 14.34 10.74
N ALA A 120 -22.92 14.42 11.63
CA ALA A 120 -23.14 14.66 13.05
C ALA A 120 -22.02 15.52 13.63
N VAL A 121 -22.06 15.84 14.91
CA VAL A 121 -20.98 16.57 15.58
C VAL A 121 -20.34 15.74 16.70
N ALA A 122 -19.01 15.80 16.82
CA ALA A 122 -18.27 15.12 17.88
C ALA A 122 -18.38 15.86 19.24
N ALA A 123 -18.72 17.14 19.21
CA ALA A 123 -18.91 18.00 20.37
C ALA A 123 -19.82 19.18 20.00
N GLU A 124 -20.58 19.69 20.96
CA GLU A 124 -21.43 20.86 20.81
C GLU A 124 -20.75 22.12 21.36
N VAL A 125 -20.97 23.25 20.69
CA VAL A 125 -20.47 24.57 21.08
C VAL A 125 -21.66 25.44 21.50
N GLU A 126 -21.54 26.08 22.65
CA GLU A 126 -22.59 26.95 23.19
C GLU A 126 -22.94 28.10 22.22
N GLY A 127 -24.23 28.38 22.08
CA GLY A 127 -24.72 29.44 21.18
C GLY A 127 -24.79 29.03 19.70
N VAL A 128 -24.57 27.74 19.38
CA VAL A 128 -24.79 27.19 18.03
C VAL A 128 -26.03 26.30 18.01
N ALA A 129 -26.97 26.63 17.13
CA ALA A 129 -28.16 25.84 16.88
C ALA A 129 -27.85 24.77 15.81
N LEU A 130 -28.07 23.50 16.16
CA LEU A 130 -27.89 22.34 15.29
C LEU A 130 -29.26 21.79 14.85
N ARG A 131 -29.39 21.39 13.59
CA ARG A 131 -30.57 20.70 13.05
C ARG A 131 -30.14 19.59 12.09
N GLY A 132 -30.77 18.43 12.20
CA GLY A 132 -30.49 17.29 11.32
C GLY A 132 -29.23 16.50 11.70
N GLU A 133 -28.84 16.50 12.97
CA GLU A 133 -27.77 15.63 13.44
C GLU A 133 -28.10 14.14 13.20
N GLY A 134 -27.13 13.38 12.71
CA GLY A 134 -27.29 11.97 12.37
C GLY A 134 -28.08 11.73 11.09
N GLN A 135 -28.46 12.79 10.36
CA GLN A 135 -29.13 12.72 9.06
C GLN A 135 -28.16 13.05 7.92
N PRO A 136 -28.54 12.81 6.65
CA PRO A 136 -27.74 13.23 5.50
C PRO A 136 -27.60 14.76 5.40
N HIS A 137 -28.54 15.52 5.97
CA HIS A 137 -28.54 16.97 5.96
C HIS A 137 -28.34 17.54 7.37
N LEU A 138 -27.30 18.36 7.54
CA LEU A 138 -26.95 19.03 8.79
C LEU A 138 -26.93 20.54 8.58
N SER A 139 -27.68 21.28 9.40
CA SER A 139 -27.72 22.74 9.39
C SER A 139 -27.19 23.28 10.71
N LEU A 140 -26.29 24.26 10.62
CA LEU A 140 -25.68 24.93 11.77
C LEU A 140 -25.91 26.43 11.67
N ALA A 141 -26.33 27.05 12.77
CA ALA A 141 -26.51 28.49 12.83
C ALA A 141 -26.05 29.09 14.16
N ALA A 142 -25.41 30.25 14.13
CA ALA A 142 -24.93 30.94 15.33
C ALA A 142 -25.02 32.46 15.19
N ALA A 143 -25.04 33.16 16.33
CA ALA A 143 -24.93 34.63 16.36
C ALA A 143 -23.49 35.13 16.18
N HIS A 144 -22.51 34.32 16.61
CA HIS A 144 -21.08 34.65 16.55
C HIS A 144 -20.37 33.73 15.56
N LEU A 145 -19.55 34.31 14.67
CA LEU A 145 -18.81 33.57 13.64
C LEU A 145 -17.81 32.59 14.26
N ASP A 146 -17.12 32.99 15.32
CA ASP A 146 -16.12 32.15 15.99
C ASP A 146 -16.73 30.89 16.60
N HIS A 147 -17.95 30.99 17.13
CA HIS A 147 -18.69 29.84 17.66
C HIS A 147 -19.09 28.88 16.54
N LEU A 148 -19.55 29.42 15.40
CA LEU A 148 -19.87 28.62 14.22
C LEU A 148 -18.63 27.89 13.68
N ASN A 149 -17.53 28.60 13.48
CA ASN A 149 -16.29 28.03 12.98
C ASN A 149 -15.69 27.02 13.97
N ARG A 150 -15.83 27.24 15.27
CA ARG A 150 -15.47 26.26 16.28
C ARG A 150 -16.33 25.00 16.20
N GLN A 151 -17.64 25.14 15.98
CA GLN A 151 -18.54 24.01 15.82
C GLN A 151 -18.23 23.20 14.55
N LEU A 152 -17.86 23.86 13.45
CA LEU A 152 -17.49 23.22 12.19
C LEU A 152 -16.26 22.30 12.32
N GLN A 153 -15.34 22.59 13.23
CA GLN A 153 -14.18 21.73 13.53
C GLN A 153 -14.57 20.36 14.11
N PHE A 154 -15.79 20.22 14.62
CA PHE A 154 -16.31 18.99 15.21
C PHE A 154 -17.26 18.23 14.29
N VAL A 155 -17.49 18.70 13.05
CA VAL A 155 -18.35 17.98 12.11
C VAL A 155 -17.72 16.64 11.75
N THR A 156 -18.55 15.60 11.82
CA THR A 156 -18.19 14.23 11.49
C THR A 156 -19.06 13.73 10.35
N TYR A 157 -18.47 12.86 9.55
CA TYR A 157 -19.15 12.11 8.51
C TYR A 157 -19.14 10.63 8.89
N THR A 158 -20.30 9.99 8.84
CA THR A 158 -20.42 8.55 9.01
C THR A 158 -20.91 7.92 7.72
N ASN A 159 -20.10 7.01 7.18
CA ASN A 159 -20.51 6.24 6.03
C ASN A 159 -21.55 5.17 6.44
N THR A 160 -22.60 5.01 5.65
CA THR A 160 -23.68 4.03 5.87
C THR A 160 -23.66 2.88 4.88
N GLN A 161 -22.79 2.92 3.87
CA GLN A 161 -22.72 1.92 2.81
C GLN A 161 -21.62 0.89 3.07
N PHE A 162 -21.93 -0.38 2.84
CA PHE A 162 -20.93 -1.44 3.01
C PHE A 162 -19.96 -1.57 1.83
N HIS A 163 -20.32 -1.04 0.64
CA HIS A 163 -19.54 -1.32 -0.57
C HIS A 163 -18.13 -0.71 -0.50
N PRO A 164 -17.07 -1.50 -0.70
CA PRO A 164 -15.72 -0.98 -0.74
C PRO A 164 -15.49 -0.20 -2.04
N ASP A 165 -14.75 0.91 -1.96
CA ASP A 165 -14.24 1.70 -3.07
C ASP A 165 -15.30 2.52 -3.83
N THR A 166 -15.88 3.48 -3.11
CA THR A 166 -16.78 4.51 -3.67
C THR A 166 -16.42 5.89 -3.08
N ALA A 167 -17.13 6.94 -3.49
CA ALA A 167 -16.99 8.27 -2.90
C ALA A 167 -18.35 8.92 -2.68
N ASP A 168 -18.50 9.59 -1.55
CA ASP A 168 -19.65 10.44 -1.25
C ASP A 168 -19.36 11.88 -1.65
N ILE A 169 -20.36 12.59 -2.15
CA ILE A 169 -20.31 14.02 -2.40
C ILE A 169 -21.03 14.75 -1.26
N VAL A 170 -20.31 15.63 -0.59
CA VAL A 170 -20.85 16.51 0.44
C VAL A 170 -20.96 17.92 -0.12
N GLN A 171 -22.17 18.45 -0.17
CA GLN A 171 -22.45 19.84 -0.52
C GLN A 171 -22.36 20.71 0.72
N PHE A 172 -21.60 21.80 0.67
CA PHE A 172 -21.46 22.78 1.73
C PHE A 172 -21.95 24.14 1.21
N SER A 173 -22.87 24.80 1.91
CA SER A 173 -23.52 26.01 1.40
C SER A 173 -23.84 27.03 2.49
N THR A 174 -23.88 28.29 2.09
CA THR A 174 -24.28 29.46 2.88
C THR A 174 -24.78 30.55 1.94
N ASP A 175 -25.81 31.33 2.30
CA ASP A 175 -26.21 32.59 1.65
C ASP A 175 -25.80 32.77 0.16
N GLY A 176 -26.38 31.97 -0.74
CA GLY A 176 -26.15 32.03 -2.20
C GLY A 176 -24.84 31.42 -2.71
N HIS A 177 -23.98 30.93 -1.82
CA HIS A 177 -22.72 30.27 -2.13
C HIS A 177 -22.85 28.76 -1.86
N SER A 178 -22.29 27.95 -2.76
CA SER A 178 -22.25 26.50 -2.62
C SER A 178 -20.90 25.98 -3.09
N ALA A 179 -20.38 25.02 -2.33
CA ALA A 179 -19.22 24.22 -2.63
C ALA A 179 -19.58 22.74 -2.53
N ALA A 180 -18.80 21.88 -3.17
CA ALA A 180 -18.91 20.44 -3.03
C ALA A 180 -17.53 19.83 -2.89
N PHE A 181 -17.42 18.79 -2.07
CA PHE A 181 -16.21 18.01 -1.93
C PHE A 181 -16.52 16.53 -1.80
N SER A 182 -15.51 15.69 -2.01
CA SER A 182 -15.66 14.23 -1.98
C SER A 182 -15.02 13.62 -0.73
N ILE A 183 -15.68 12.60 -0.18
CA ILE A 183 -15.14 11.73 0.87
C ILE A 183 -14.99 10.34 0.27
N ARG A 184 -13.76 9.83 0.18
CA ARG A 184 -13.48 8.48 -0.34
C ARG A 184 -13.86 7.44 0.71
N ILE A 185 -14.60 6.42 0.30
CA ILE A 185 -15.06 5.32 1.15
C ILE A 185 -14.34 4.05 0.69
N ARG A 186 -13.28 3.66 1.40
CA ARG A 186 -12.52 2.44 1.09
C ARG A 186 -11.78 1.92 2.30
N HIS A 187 -11.37 0.67 2.24
CA HIS A 187 -10.40 0.15 3.18
C HIS A 187 -9.00 0.63 2.77
N PRO A 188 -8.22 1.23 3.69
CA PRO A 188 -6.82 1.51 3.43
C PRO A 188 -6.13 0.22 3.01
N PRO A 189 -5.43 0.20 1.87
CA PRO A 189 -4.75 -1.00 1.43
C PRO A 189 -3.65 -1.32 2.45
N THR A 190 -3.61 -2.59 2.89
CA THR A 190 -2.61 -3.01 3.87
C THR A 190 -1.25 -3.08 3.17
N PRO A 191 -0.23 -2.34 3.65
CA PRO A 191 1.07 -2.35 3.02
C PRO A 191 1.71 -3.74 3.13
N ARG A 192 1.96 -4.39 1.99
CA ARG A 192 2.76 -5.61 1.93
C ARG A 192 4.21 -5.21 1.70
N LEU A 193 4.98 -5.24 2.79
CA LEU A 193 6.40 -4.88 2.79
C LEU A 193 7.23 -6.15 2.76
N TYR A 194 8.04 -6.29 1.72
CA TYR A 194 8.89 -7.46 1.57
C TYR A 194 10.20 -7.25 2.33
N GLY A 195 10.86 -8.34 2.73
CA GLY A 195 12.23 -8.26 3.24
C GLY A 195 13.14 -7.71 2.14
N PRO A 196 14.23 -7.00 2.47
CA PRO A 196 15.10 -6.45 1.45
C PRO A 196 15.62 -7.57 0.56
N ALA A 197 15.34 -7.44 -0.73
CA ALA A 197 16.25 -7.99 -1.70
C ALA A 197 17.59 -7.27 -1.51
N GLY A 198 18.59 -7.99 -1.03
CA GLY A 198 19.88 -7.41 -0.70
C GLY A 198 20.37 -6.55 -1.85
N THR A 199 20.42 -5.24 -1.68
CA THR A 199 21.11 -4.37 -2.63
C THR A 199 22.55 -4.89 -2.77
N PRO A 200 23.08 -5.06 -3.99
CA PRO A 200 24.49 -5.35 -4.15
C PRO A 200 25.25 -4.13 -3.60
N GLY A 201 25.86 -4.27 -2.42
CA GLY A 201 26.58 -3.20 -1.75
C GLY A 201 26.65 -3.32 -0.21
N ASP A 202 25.72 -4.00 0.44
CA ASP A 202 25.70 -4.08 1.92
C ASP A 202 26.11 -5.47 2.43
N GLY A 203 27.15 -6.04 1.82
CA GLY A 203 27.91 -7.13 2.42
C GLY A 203 28.82 -6.54 3.50
N ASP A 204 28.78 -7.13 4.69
CA ASP A 204 29.71 -6.84 5.77
C ASP A 204 31.16 -6.92 5.24
N GLY A 205 31.83 -5.78 5.18
CA GLY A 205 33.15 -5.64 4.59
C GLY A 205 33.85 -4.41 5.13
N ASP A 206 34.23 -4.46 6.41
CA ASP A 206 35.45 -3.77 6.84
C ASP A 206 36.62 -4.43 6.08
N GLY A 207 36.91 -3.90 4.90
CA GLY A 207 37.93 -4.45 4.01
C GLY A 207 38.27 -3.44 2.93
N ASP A 208 39.27 -2.61 3.21
CA ASP A 208 40.03 -1.89 2.19
C ASP A 208 40.48 -2.90 1.12
N GLY A 209 39.96 -2.74 -0.09
CA GLY A 209 40.21 -3.65 -1.20
C GLY A 209 39.76 -3.02 -2.50
N ASP A 210 40.67 -2.27 -3.11
CA ASP A 210 40.56 -1.84 -4.50
C ASP A 210 40.31 -3.05 -5.40
N SER A 211 39.14 -3.12 -6.04
CA SER A 211 38.93 -3.98 -7.19
C SER A 211 38.14 -3.24 -8.26
N GLU A 212 38.88 -2.62 -9.17
CA GLU A 212 38.43 -2.35 -10.52
C GLU A 212 38.03 -3.66 -11.19
N SER A 213 36.75 -3.79 -11.55
CA SER A 213 36.33 -4.67 -12.64
C SER A 213 35.13 -4.04 -13.33
N ALA A 214 35.43 -3.39 -14.45
CA ALA A 214 34.46 -2.91 -15.41
C ALA A 214 33.59 -4.04 -15.96
N GLY A 215 32.29 -3.77 -16.07
CA GLY A 215 31.30 -4.61 -16.72
C GLY A 215 30.06 -3.76 -17.01
N ASP A 216 30.08 -3.08 -18.16
CA ASP A 216 29.02 -2.21 -18.68
C ASP A 216 27.62 -2.84 -18.61
N SER A 217 26.71 -2.19 -17.89
CA SER A 217 25.25 -2.23 -18.14
C SER A 217 24.57 -1.04 -17.49
N ALA A 218 24.76 0.14 -18.08
CA ALA A 218 24.13 1.41 -17.69
C ALA A 218 22.60 1.48 -17.98
N GLY A 219 21.88 0.37 -17.82
CA GLY A 219 20.43 0.27 -18.02
C GLY A 219 19.73 -0.74 -17.10
N ASP A 220 20.43 -1.27 -16.10
CA ASP A 220 19.91 -2.33 -15.21
C ASP A 220 19.59 -1.73 -13.85
N GLY A 221 18.34 -1.84 -13.39
CA GLY A 221 17.81 -1.13 -12.20
C GLY A 221 18.42 -1.51 -10.84
N GLY A 222 19.63 -2.06 -10.78
CA GLY A 222 20.35 -2.39 -9.55
C GLY A 222 19.66 -3.42 -8.66
N TYR A 223 18.68 -4.15 -9.18
CA TYR A 223 17.86 -5.08 -8.42
C TYR A 223 18.58 -6.41 -8.18
N ASN A 224 18.52 -6.92 -6.94
CA ASN A 224 18.89 -8.30 -6.66
C ASN A 224 17.73 -9.24 -7.01
N ILE A 225 17.74 -9.72 -8.25
CA ILE A 225 16.67 -10.56 -8.81
C ILE A 225 16.47 -11.84 -8.01
N SER A 226 17.55 -12.48 -7.53
CA SER A 226 17.43 -13.71 -6.74
C SER A 226 16.63 -13.55 -5.45
N ALA A 227 16.60 -12.35 -4.86
CA ALA A 227 15.81 -12.11 -3.66
C ALA A 227 14.41 -11.53 -3.95
N LEU A 228 14.16 -11.04 -5.17
CA LEU A 228 12.86 -10.50 -5.58
C LEU A 228 11.98 -11.51 -6.32
N VAL A 229 12.57 -12.42 -7.09
CA VAL A 229 11.85 -13.27 -8.04
C VAL A 229 12.13 -14.74 -7.76
N THR A 230 11.07 -15.51 -7.64
CA THR A 230 11.09 -16.97 -7.73
C THR A 230 10.45 -17.39 -9.04
N VAL A 231 11.11 -18.28 -9.78
CA VAL A 231 10.52 -18.90 -10.97
C VAL A 231 9.73 -20.12 -10.53
N ALA A 232 8.45 -20.18 -10.88
CA ALA A 232 7.59 -21.30 -10.57
C ALA A 232 7.13 -21.98 -11.85
N THR A 233 7.17 -23.31 -11.87
CA THR A 233 6.71 -24.11 -12.99
C THR A 233 6.04 -25.39 -12.52
N LYS A 234 5.26 -25.99 -13.43
CA LYS A 234 4.61 -27.27 -13.24
C LYS A 234 4.98 -28.20 -14.38
N THR A 235 5.37 -29.42 -14.07
CA THR A 235 5.67 -30.45 -15.08
C THR A 235 4.79 -31.69 -14.95
N PHE A 236 4.70 -32.46 -16.04
CA PHE A 236 4.09 -33.79 -16.09
C PHE A 236 4.74 -34.59 -17.20
N LEU A 237 5.57 -35.57 -16.86
CA LEU A 237 6.23 -36.50 -17.81
C LEU A 237 7.11 -35.81 -18.88
N ARG A 238 7.57 -34.57 -18.65
CA ARG A 238 8.34 -33.75 -19.63
C ARG A 238 9.73 -33.35 -19.12
N TYR A 239 10.49 -34.31 -18.58
CA TYR A 239 11.79 -34.01 -17.97
C TYR A 239 12.86 -33.52 -18.95
N ASP A 240 12.78 -33.86 -20.24
CA ASP A 240 13.67 -33.32 -21.27
C ASP A 240 13.48 -31.80 -21.39
N LYS A 241 12.23 -31.34 -21.42
CA LYS A 241 11.85 -29.92 -21.45
C LYS A 241 12.24 -29.22 -20.17
N LEU A 242 11.84 -29.79 -19.03
CA LEU A 242 12.13 -29.21 -17.72
C LEU A 242 13.63 -29.02 -17.47
N ARG A 243 14.47 -29.98 -17.88
CA ARG A 243 15.93 -29.82 -17.80
C ARG A 243 16.44 -28.70 -18.70
N GLY A 244 15.87 -28.56 -19.90
CA GLY A 244 16.14 -27.43 -20.80
C GLY A 244 15.80 -26.09 -20.16
N LEU A 245 14.62 -25.97 -19.55
CA LEU A 245 14.19 -24.79 -18.79
C LEU A 245 15.19 -24.49 -17.66
N ILE A 246 15.45 -25.45 -16.77
CA ILE A 246 16.35 -25.27 -15.62
C ILE A 246 17.75 -24.84 -16.08
N ALA A 247 18.31 -25.51 -17.10
CA ALA A 247 19.63 -25.18 -17.62
C ALA A 247 19.67 -23.77 -18.21
N SER A 248 18.63 -23.37 -18.94
CA SER A 248 18.55 -22.03 -19.52
C SER A 248 18.41 -20.95 -18.43
N ILE A 249 17.61 -21.17 -17.39
CA ILE A 249 17.52 -20.26 -16.25
C ILE A 249 18.87 -20.14 -15.57
N ARG A 250 19.54 -21.26 -15.25
CA ARG A 250 20.83 -21.25 -14.56
C ARG A 250 21.94 -20.55 -15.34
N ARG A 251 21.86 -20.53 -16.68
CA ARG A 251 22.79 -19.79 -17.54
C ARG A 251 22.71 -18.27 -17.33
N PHE A 252 21.52 -17.72 -17.09
CA PHE A 252 21.31 -16.26 -17.00
C PHE A 252 21.06 -15.78 -15.56
N TYR A 253 20.49 -16.63 -14.70
CA TYR A 253 20.09 -16.34 -13.33
C TYR A 253 20.48 -17.51 -12.40
N PRO A 254 21.78 -17.69 -12.12
CA PRO A 254 22.29 -18.87 -11.41
C PRO A 254 21.76 -19.00 -9.97
N SER A 255 21.47 -17.89 -9.30
CA SER A 255 21.03 -17.83 -7.90
C SER A 255 19.52 -17.72 -7.69
N VAL A 256 18.72 -17.61 -8.76
CA VAL A 256 17.25 -17.49 -8.64
C VAL A 256 16.65 -18.84 -8.20
N THR A 257 15.75 -18.80 -7.21
CA THR A 257 15.02 -20.01 -6.79
C THR A 257 14.06 -20.47 -7.89
N ILE A 258 14.10 -21.77 -8.17
CA ILE A 258 13.17 -22.45 -9.09
C ILE A 258 12.33 -23.41 -8.27
N VAL A 259 11.01 -23.24 -8.30
CA VAL A 259 10.04 -24.14 -7.69
C VAL A 259 9.39 -24.96 -8.80
N VAL A 260 9.48 -26.29 -8.69
CA VAL A 260 8.87 -27.25 -9.61
C VAL A 260 7.81 -28.05 -8.87
N ALA A 261 6.55 -27.94 -9.29
CA ALA A 261 5.51 -28.87 -8.88
C ALA A 261 5.38 -29.99 -9.93
N ASP A 262 5.41 -31.24 -9.48
CA ASP A 262 5.52 -32.41 -10.35
C ASP A 262 4.50 -33.48 -9.97
N ASP A 263 3.57 -33.77 -10.87
CA ASP A 263 2.55 -34.83 -10.72
C ASP A 263 2.78 -36.04 -11.64
N SER A 264 4.04 -36.26 -12.04
CA SER A 264 4.44 -37.41 -12.85
C SER A 264 4.26 -38.73 -12.11
N GLN A 265 3.94 -39.81 -12.84
CA GLN A 265 3.70 -41.12 -12.23
C GLN A 265 4.96 -41.71 -11.59
N ARG A 266 6.10 -41.48 -12.24
CA ARG A 266 7.42 -41.94 -11.83
C ARG A 266 8.36 -40.73 -11.84
N PRO A 267 8.40 -39.94 -10.76
CA PRO A 267 9.19 -38.74 -10.78
C PRO A 267 10.69 -39.02 -10.90
N GLU A 268 11.38 -38.31 -11.78
CA GLU A 268 12.84 -38.34 -11.87
C GLU A 268 13.44 -37.41 -10.81
N PRO A 269 14.47 -37.83 -10.06
CA PRO A 269 15.08 -36.98 -9.04
C PRO A 269 15.73 -35.76 -9.69
N LEU A 270 15.30 -34.57 -9.30
CA LEU A 270 15.91 -33.30 -9.68
C LEU A 270 16.62 -32.70 -8.48
N SER A 271 17.91 -32.43 -8.63
CA SER A 271 18.72 -31.78 -7.60
C SER A 271 19.60 -30.72 -8.23
N GLY A 272 19.85 -29.65 -7.48
CA GLY A 272 20.67 -28.53 -7.92
C GLY A 272 20.57 -27.35 -6.95
N PRO A 273 21.46 -26.36 -7.08
CA PRO A 273 21.39 -25.16 -6.26
C PRO A 273 20.07 -24.41 -6.52
N HIS A 274 19.46 -23.88 -5.46
CA HIS A 274 18.23 -23.08 -5.50
C HIS A 274 17.08 -23.74 -6.29
N LEU A 275 16.97 -25.07 -6.24
CA LEU A 275 15.91 -25.83 -6.89
C LEU A 275 15.10 -26.56 -5.83
N GLU A 276 13.81 -26.28 -5.80
CA GLU A 276 12.85 -26.95 -4.92
C GLU A 276 11.89 -27.79 -5.77
N HIS A 277 11.90 -29.11 -5.55
CA HIS A 277 11.10 -30.07 -6.31
C HIS A 277 10.03 -30.68 -5.42
N TYR A 278 8.78 -30.31 -5.65
CA TYR A 278 7.63 -30.76 -4.88
C TYR A 278 6.85 -31.82 -5.65
N LEU A 279 6.80 -33.03 -5.10
CA LEU A 279 6.08 -34.15 -5.67
C LEU A 279 4.61 -34.13 -5.25
N MET A 280 3.74 -34.35 -6.23
CA MET A 280 2.30 -34.47 -6.05
C MET A 280 1.84 -35.89 -6.39
N PRO A 281 0.65 -36.31 -5.92
CA PRO A 281 0.04 -37.52 -6.42
C PRO A 281 -0.14 -37.46 -7.95
N PHE A 282 -0.05 -38.63 -8.58
CA PHE A 282 -0.10 -38.75 -10.04
C PHE A 282 -1.32 -38.07 -10.66
N GLY A 283 -1.09 -37.26 -11.71
CA GLY A 283 -2.14 -36.70 -12.55
C GLY A 283 -3.10 -35.75 -11.83
N LYS A 284 -2.66 -35.09 -10.75
CA LYS A 284 -3.49 -34.12 -10.01
C LYS A 284 -3.87 -32.89 -10.84
N GLY A 285 -3.12 -32.59 -11.89
CA GLY A 285 -3.50 -31.64 -12.93
C GLY A 285 -2.92 -30.24 -12.74
N TRP A 286 -3.19 -29.39 -13.74
CA TRP A 286 -2.58 -28.08 -13.90
C TRP A 286 -2.85 -27.13 -12.73
N PHE A 287 -4.11 -26.97 -12.32
CA PHE A 287 -4.49 -26.03 -11.27
C PHE A 287 -3.93 -26.42 -9.89
N ALA A 288 -3.93 -27.72 -9.57
CA ALA A 288 -3.35 -28.22 -8.33
C ALA A 288 -1.85 -27.94 -8.25
N GLY A 289 -1.12 -28.24 -9.33
CA GLY A 289 0.32 -27.98 -9.41
C GLY A 289 0.67 -26.50 -9.38
N ARG A 290 -0.13 -25.64 -10.03
CA ARG A 290 0.04 -24.19 -9.95
C ARG A 290 -0.15 -23.64 -8.55
N ASN A 291 -1.20 -24.07 -7.87
CA ASN A 291 -1.45 -23.64 -6.49
C ASN A 291 -0.34 -24.11 -5.56
N LEU A 292 0.14 -25.35 -5.71
CA LEU A 292 1.28 -25.86 -4.95
C LEU A 292 2.53 -25.02 -5.20
N ALA A 293 2.97 -24.87 -6.44
CA ALA A 293 4.21 -24.13 -6.75
C ALA A 293 4.14 -22.67 -6.24
N VAL A 294 3.03 -21.97 -6.46
CA VAL A 294 2.86 -20.59 -5.98
C VAL A 294 2.84 -20.52 -4.45
N SER A 295 2.27 -21.51 -3.75
CA SER A 295 2.24 -21.52 -2.28
C SER A 295 3.62 -21.65 -1.62
N GLN A 296 4.64 -22.09 -2.37
CA GLN A 296 6.02 -22.20 -1.88
C GLN A 296 6.85 -20.94 -2.18
N VAL A 297 6.31 -19.97 -2.93
CA VAL A 297 7.02 -18.73 -3.24
C VAL A 297 7.03 -17.80 -2.03
N THR A 298 8.23 -17.42 -1.60
CA THR A 298 8.46 -16.50 -0.47
C THR A 298 8.98 -15.12 -0.91
N THR A 299 9.38 -14.98 -2.18
CA THR A 299 9.88 -13.73 -2.75
C THR A 299 8.74 -12.76 -3.10
N LYS A 300 9.10 -11.50 -3.33
CA LYS A 300 8.14 -10.43 -3.67
C LYS A 300 7.32 -10.72 -4.93
N TYR A 301 7.98 -11.29 -5.94
CA TYR A 301 7.41 -11.59 -7.23
C TYR A 301 7.56 -13.08 -7.55
N VAL A 302 6.56 -13.60 -8.26
CA VAL A 302 6.61 -14.92 -8.90
C VAL A 302 6.63 -14.73 -10.40
N LEU A 303 7.54 -15.42 -11.08
CA LEU A 303 7.47 -15.60 -12.53
C LEU A 303 6.96 -17.00 -12.82
N TRP A 304 5.74 -17.11 -13.34
CA TRP A 304 5.20 -18.37 -13.83
C TRP A 304 5.71 -18.64 -15.25
N VAL A 305 6.22 -19.85 -15.48
CA VAL A 305 6.67 -20.33 -16.80
C VAL A 305 6.22 -21.77 -17.05
N ASP A 306 5.99 -22.11 -18.32
CA ASP A 306 5.76 -23.50 -18.70
C ASP A 306 7.11 -24.25 -18.76
N ASP A 307 7.08 -25.58 -18.58
CA ASP A 307 8.29 -26.41 -18.45
C ASP A 307 9.11 -26.55 -19.75
N ASP A 308 8.59 -26.05 -20.88
CA ASP A 308 9.25 -26.00 -22.19
C ASP A 308 9.76 -24.61 -22.58
N PHE A 309 9.63 -23.62 -21.69
CA PHE A 309 10.20 -22.30 -21.92
C PHE A 309 11.73 -22.34 -21.89
N ILE A 310 12.37 -21.50 -22.71
CA ILE A 310 13.83 -21.34 -22.72
C ILE A 310 14.18 -19.87 -22.51
N PHE A 311 14.99 -19.62 -21.48
CA PHE A 311 15.54 -18.30 -21.21
C PHE A 311 16.66 -18.02 -22.22
N THR A 312 16.66 -16.79 -22.73
CA THR A 312 17.62 -16.31 -23.73
C THR A 312 18.30 -15.04 -23.23
N PRO A 313 19.34 -14.51 -23.92
CA PRO A 313 19.91 -13.21 -23.57
C PRO A 313 18.89 -12.06 -23.60
N ARG A 314 17.73 -12.25 -24.25
CA ARG A 314 16.64 -11.27 -24.30
C ARG A 314 15.69 -11.38 -23.10
N THR A 315 15.72 -12.48 -22.36
CA THR A 315 14.87 -12.67 -21.16
C THR A 315 15.45 -11.86 -20.00
N ARG A 316 14.95 -10.63 -19.80
CA ARG A 316 15.42 -9.68 -18.79
C ARG A 316 14.41 -9.54 -17.65
N LEU A 317 14.67 -10.23 -16.54
CA LEU A 317 13.82 -10.16 -15.35
C LEU A 317 13.87 -8.79 -14.69
N GLU A 318 15.00 -8.09 -14.81
CA GLU A 318 15.20 -6.76 -14.24
C GLU A 318 14.24 -5.75 -14.85
N LYS A 319 13.97 -5.86 -16.15
CA LYS A 319 12.99 -4.99 -16.82
C LYS A 319 11.56 -5.25 -16.34
N LEU A 320 11.20 -6.51 -16.11
CA LEU A 320 9.88 -6.87 -15.58
C LEU A 320 9.70 -6.33 -14.16
N VAL A 321 10.73 -6.51 -13.32
CA VAL A 321 10.77 -5.98 -11.95
C VAL A 321 10.72 -4.45 -11.96
N ASP A 322 11.49 -3.78 -12.82
CA ASP A 322 11.54 -2.32 -12.88
C ASP A 322 10.16 -1.71 -13.17
N VAL A 323 9.40 -2.32 -14.09
CA VAL A 323 8.02 -1.88 -14.37
C VAL A 323 7.14 -2.06 -13.13
N LEU A 324 7.22 -3.21 -12.44
CA LEU A 324 6.42 -3.47 -11.23
C LEU A 324 6.82 -2.62 -10.01
N GLU A 325 8.07 -2.18 -9.94
CA GLU A 325 8.56 -1.30 -8.87
C GLU A 325 8.29 0.18 -9.14
N ARG A 326 8.13 0.58 -10.41
CA ARG A 326 7.89 1.99 -10.80
C ARG A 326 6.44 2.32 -11.08
N THR A 327 5.57 1.32 -11.21
CA THR A 327 4.16 1.52 -11.55
C THR A 327 3.24 0.89 -10.51
N SER A 328 1.95 1.18 -10.64
CA SER A 328 0.89 0.54 -9.86
C SER A 328 0.35 -0.74 -10.53
N LEU A 329 1.03 -1.30 -11.52
CA LEU A 329 0.59 -2.49 -12.22
C LEU A 329 0.81 -3.75 -11.36
N ASP A 330 -0.16 -4.65 -11.37
CA ASP A 330 -0.09 -5.92 -10.63
C ASP A 330 0.54 -7.06 -11.43
N LEU A 331 0.50 -6.98 -12.76
CA LEU A 331 0.98 -8.03 -13.66
C LEU A 331 1.74 -7.44 -14.85
N VAL A 332 2.88 -8.05 -15.16
CA VAL A 332 3.64 -7.81 -16.39
C VAL A 332 3.88 -9.13 -17.11
N ARG A 333 4.01 -9.04 -18.43
CA ARG A 333 4.23 -10.18 -19.32
C ARG A 333 5.41 -9.88 -20.23
N ALA A 334 6.28 -10.86 -20.40
CA ALA A 334 7.25 -10.87 -21.50
C ALA A 334 6.56 -11.37 -22.79
N ARG A 335 6.94 -10.80 -23.93
CA ARG A 335 6.46 -11.24 -25.24
C ARG A 335 7.15 -12.54 -25.63
N GLU A 336 6.39 -13.60 -25.86
CA GLU A 336 6.93 -14.80 -26.49
C GLU A 336 7.35 -14.52 -27.95
N ALA A 337 8.60 -14.81 -28.28
CA ALA A 337 9.11 -14.89 -29.64
C ALA A 337 8.69 -16.23 -30.25
N PRO A 338 8.36 -16.26 -31.55
CA PRO A 338 7.89 -17.47 -32.22
C PRO A 338 8.93 -18.59 -32.07
N GLY A 339 8.53 -19.69 -31.42
CA GLY A 339 9.39 -20.83 -31.10
C GLY A 339 9.64 -21.10 -29.61
N GLY A 340 8.81 -20.59 -28.68
CA GLY A 340 8.93 -20.89 -27.24
C GLY A 340 10.00 -20.08 -26.49
N GLN A 341 10.35 -18.89 -26.98
CA GLN A 341 11.38 -18.04 -26.36
C GLN A 341 10.79 -16.74 -25.84
N ALA A 342 10.73 -16.50 -24.53
CA ALA A 342 10.25 -15.23 -23.98
C ALA A 342 11.26 -14.08 -24.22
N GLY A 343 10.86 -13.07 -25.02
CA GLY A 343 11.56 -11.81 -25.26
C GLY A 343 10.81 -10.58 -24.69
N PRO A 344 11.44 -9.40 -24.60
CA PRO A 344 10.84 -8.21 -24.03
C PRO A 344 10.01 -7.43 -25.07
N VAL A 345 9.09 -6.59 -24.59
CA VAL A 345 8.55 -5.45 -25.36
C VAL A 345 9.52 -4.29 -25.26
#